data_AF-A0A2V8TRB3-F1
#
_entry.id   AF-A0A2V8TRB3-F1
#
_cell.length_a   1.000
_cell.length_b   1.000
_cell.length_c   1.000
_cell.angle_alpha   90.00
_cell.angle_beta   90.00
_cell.angle_gamma   90.00
#
_symmetry.space_group_name_H-M   'P 1'
#
loop_
_entity.id
_entity.type
_entity.pdbx_description
1 polymer ?
#
loop_
_entity_poly.entity_id
_entity_poly.type
_entity_poly.pdbx_seq_one_letter_code
_entity_poly.pdbx_strand_id
1 'polypeptide(L)'
;MEMQRQDMAATNGKASQYVAQMGATYLIETQQWDLAGKIFSMVGLNYMVHQTSGGSSAEHMSHRYGGSDSLVAFAKGYAAAATGSSEVASNISALQEVEKGIANSEMRYRAKQIEIQGLELEALAASKKGDSEKAIETMKKAIALEETNSPPSGPPELIKPPHELFGEILLTAGRADEAVKMFAVSLSREPNRARSLIGTARALAAKGDAKGASEAYAEFMKIWSKADSGLPELEEARKTVRRAD
;
A
#
# COMPACT_ATOMS: atom_id res chain seq x y z
N MET A 1 29.49 -27.81 14.34
CA MET A 1 28.03 -28.03 14.40
C MET A 1 27.40 -27.19 13.32
N GLU A 2 27.24 -27.81 12.16
CA GLU A 2 26.78 -27.20 10.92
C GLU A 2 25.27 -27.39 10.88
N MET A 3 24.56 -26.33 11.28
CA MET A 3 23.10 -26.30 11.28
C MET A 3 22.65 -26.27 9.81
N GLN A 4 22.15 -27.41 9.33
CA GLN A 4 21.78 -27.61 7.92
C GLN A 4 20.68 -26.63 7.51
N ARG A 5 20.87 -25.99 6.34
CA ARG A 5 19.89 -25.09 5.69
C ARG A 5 18.48 -25.67 5.53
N GLN A 6 18.31 -26.98 5.69
CA GLN A 6 17.03 -27.67 5.63
C GLN A 6 16.17 -27.49 6.89
N ASP A 7 16.77 -27.29 8.07
CA ASP A 7 15.99 -27.13 9.32
C ASP A 7 15.34 -25.75 9.45
N MET A 8 15.86 -24.72 8.77
CA MET A 8 15.18 -23.42 8.66
C MET A 8 13.94 -23.47 7.76
N ALA A 9 13.74 -24.50 6.93
CA ALA A 9 12.58 -24.56 6.05
C ALA A 9 11.28 -24.96 6.80
N ALA A 10 11.38 -25.65 7.93
CA ALA A 10 10.23 -26.23 8.63
C ALA A 10 9.61 -25.32 9.71
N THR A 11 10.37 -24.36 10.25
CA THR A 11 9.92 -23.43 11.32
C THR A 11 9.36 -22.09 10.81
N ASN A 12 9.29 -21.85 9.50
CA ASN A 12 9.41 -20.50 8.94
C ASN A 12 8.15 -19.83 8.35
N GLY A 13 6.97 -20.46 8.37
CA GLY A 13 5.78 -19.89 7.69
C GLY A 13 5.21 -18.61 8.33
N LYS A 14 5.20 -18.51 9.66
CA LYS A 14 4.72 -17.30 10.36
C LYS A 14 5.78 -16.21 10.39
N ALA A 15 7.04 -16.57 10.61
CA ALA A 15 8.16 -15.64 10.62
C ALA A 15 8.31 -14.95 9.25
N SER A 16 8.19 -15.68 8.15
CA SER A 16 8.23 -15.08 6.80
C SER A 16 7.08 -14.12 6.54
N GLN A 17 5.87 -14.42 7.02
CA GLN A 17 4.70 -13.53 6.91
C GLN A 17 4.92 -12.21 7.67
N TYR A 18 5.41 -12.27 8.92
CA TYR A 18 5.70 -11.05 9.68
C TYR A 18 6.78 -10.20 9.03
N VAL A 19 7.83 -10.83 8.51
CA VAL A 19 8.91 -10.09 7.86
C VAL A 19 8.43 -9.49 6.52
N ALA A 20 7.59 -10.20 5.76
CA ALA A 20 6.95 -9.66 4.55
C ALA A 20 6.05 -8.46 4.88
N GLN A 21 5.27 -8.55 5.95
CA GLN A 21 4.43 -7.46 6.42
C GLN A 21 5.27 -6.25 6.84
N MET A 22 6.30 -6.44 7.66
CA MET A 22 7.21 -5.37 8.07
C MET A 22 7.87 -4.70 6.87
N GLY A 23 8.35 -5.50 5.90
CA GLY A 23 8.99 -4.98 4.68
C GLY A 23 8.02 -4.19 3.81
N ALA A 24 6.81 -4.69 3.61
CA ALA A 24 5.77 -4.00 2.86
C ALA A 24 5.33 -2.71 3.57
N THR A 25 5.13 -2.74 4.90
CA THR A 25 4.72 -1.57 5.68
C THR A 25 5.80 -0.51 5.64
N TYR A 26 7.06 -0.89 5.87
CA TYR A 26 8.19 0.03 5.76
C TYR A 26 8.20 0.69 4.38
N LEU A 27 8.12 -0.10 3.31
CA LEU A 27 8.16 0.41 1.94
C LEU A 27 7.02 1.40 1.64
N ILE A 28 5.78 1.07 2.01
CA ILE A 28 4.60 1.90 1.76
C ILE A 28 4.62 3.18 2.60
N GLU A 29 4.97 3.09 3.88
CA GLU A 29 4.94 4.22 4.82
C GLU A 29 6.10 5.20 4.60
N THR A 30 7.29 4.71 4.23
CA THR A 30 8.45 5.57 3.97
C THR A 30 8.60 5.96 2.50
N GLN A 31 7.83 5.33 1.59
CA GLN A 31 7.92 5.52 0.14
C GLN A 31 9.34 5.38 -0.45
N GLN A 32 10.19 4.57 0.19
CA GLN A 32 11.58 4.35 -0.25
C GLN A 32 11.62 3.23 -1.30
N TRP A 33 11.03 3.49 -2.47
CA TRP A 33 10.78 2.49 -3.51
C TRP A 33 12.03 1.75 -3.98
N ASP A 34 13.18 2.43 -4.01
CA ASP A 34 14.48 1.85 -4.40
C ASP A 34 14.93 0.70 -3.48
N LEU A 35 14.41 0.64 -2.26
CA LEU A 35 14.72 -0.44 -1.32
C LEU A 35 13.91 -1.71 -1.56
N ALA A 36 12.89 -1.70 -2.43
CA ALA A 36 12.01 -2.84 -2.65
C ALA A 36 12.81 -4.11 -3.01
N GLY A 37 13.77 -4.02 -3.93
CA GLY A 37 14.63 -5.14 -4.31
C GLY A 37 15.45 -5.69 -3.14
N LYS A 38 16.01 -4.81 -2.28
CA LYS A 38 16.79 -5.20 -1.10
C LYS A 38 15.90 -5.82 -0.02
N ILE A 39 14.75 -5.21 0.26
CA ILE A 39 13.78 -5.69 1.25
C ILE A 39 13.31 -7.09 0.87
N PHE A 40 12.83 -7.29 -0.36
CA PHE A 40 12.26 -8.59 -0.73
C PHE A 40 13.29 -9.67 -1.12
N SER A 41 14.57 -9.32 -1.31
CA SER A 41 15.65 -10.30 -1.46
C SER A 41 16.22 -10.82 -0.13
N MET A 42 16.31 -9.96 0.89
CA MET A 42 16.85 -10.31 2.22
C MET A 42 15.99 -11.34 2.95
N VAL A 43 14.69 -11.36 2.67
CA VAL A 43 13.72 -12.20 3.39
C VAL A 43 13.66 -13.64 2.85
N GLY A 44 14.47 -13.99 1.85
CA GLY A 44 14.33 -15.30 1.19
C GLY A 44 12.93 -15.49 0.57
N LEU A 45 12.21 -14.40 0.31
CA LEU A 45 10.92 -14.36 -0.41
C LEU A 45 11.11 -14.59 -1.92
N ASN A 46 12.22 -15.21 -2.32
CA ASN A 46 12.40 -15.81 -3.65
C ASN A 46 11.67 -17.16 -3.78
N TYR A 47 10.91 -17.58 -2.76
CA TYR A 47 10.10 -18.78 -2.83
C TYR A 47 8.71 -18.47 -3.38
N MET A 48 8.35 -19.20 -4.45
CA MET A 48 7.02 -19.32 -5.08
C MET A 48 6.62 -18.40 -6.25
N VAL A 49 7.55 -18.14 -7.19
CA VAL A 49 7.16 -17.90 -8.60
C VAL A 49 7.35 -19.17 -9.47
N HIS A 50 7.90 -20.25 -8.91
CA HIS A 50 8.08 -21.53 -9.61
C HIS A 50 7.73 -22.73 -8.72
N GLN A 51 6.45 -23.10 -8.63
CA GLN A 51 6.01 -24.51 -8.56
C GLN A 51 4.55 -24.62 -9.05
N THR A 52 4.36 -24.42 -10.35
CA THR A 52 3.22 -25.00 -11.06
C THR A 52 3.50 -26.49 -11.28
N SER A 53 3.25 -27.33 -10.28
CA SER A 53 3.03 -28.77 -10.51
C SER A 53 2.45 -29.47 -9.29
N GLY A 54 1.14 -29.71 -9.33
CA GLY A 54 0.50 -30.87 -8.70
C GLY A 54 0.31 -30.81 -7.18
N GLY A 55 -0.85 -30.33 -6.72
CA GLY A 55 -1.26 -30.51 -5.32
C GLY A 55 -2.60 -29.86 -5.01
N SER A 56 -3.71 -30.47 -5.44
CA SER A 56 -5.08 -29.99 -5.22
C SER A 56 -5.60 -30.30 -3.81
N SER A 57 -5.27 -29.49 -2.81
CA SER A 57 -6.11 -29.42 -1.62
C SER A 57 -6.27 -28.00 -1.08
N ALA A 58 -7.52 -27.61 -0.87
CA ALA A 58 -7.91 -26.27 -0.40
C ALA A 58 -7.35 -25.96 1.01
N GLU A 59 -7.10 -26.98 1.83
CA GLU A 59 -6.51 -26.83 3.18
C GLU A 59 -5.00 -26.55 3.15
N HIS A 60 -4.26 -27.03 2.14
CA HIS A 60 -2.81 -26.74 2.01
C HIS A 60 -2.52 -25.37 1.38
N MET A 61 -3.48 -24.82 0.63
CA MET A 61 -3.41 -23.47 0.05
C MET A 61 -3.66 -22.37 1.09
N SER A 62 -4.59 -22.59 2.03
CA SER A 62 -4.95 -21.60 3.06
C SER A 62 -3.86 -21.41 4.12
N HIS A 63 -3.11 -22.47 4.44
CA HIS A 63 -2.13 -22.45 5.52
C HIS A 63 -0.70 -22.08 5.07
N ARG A 64 -0.43 -22.00 3.75
CA ARG A 64 0.94 -21.90 3.23
C ARG A 64 1.22 -20.75 2.25
N TYR A 65 0.25 -20.22 1.46
CA TYR A 65 0.62 -19.29 0.35
C TYR A 65 -0.36 -18.17 -0.05
N GLY A 66 -1.50 -17.93 0.60
CA GLY A 66 -2.44 -16.89 0.11
C GLY A 66 -2.09 -15.43 0.45
N GLY A 67 -1.42 -15.20 1.59
CA GLY A 67 -1.37 -13.87 2.20
C GLY A 67 -0.06 -13.10 2.14
N SER A 68 1.06 -13.81 2.28
CA SER A 68 2.39 -13.23 2.05
C SER A 68 2.56 -12.86 0.58
N ASP A 69 2.05 -13.69 -0.32
CA ASP A 69 2.36 -13.59 -1.75
C ASP A 69 1.61 -12.43 -2.38
N SER A 70 0.32 -12.24 -2.02
CA SER A 70 -0.45 -11.06 -2.41
C SER A 70 0.14 -9.77 -1.82
N LEU A 71 0.52 -9.77 -0.54
CA LEU A 71 1.13 -8.58 0.07
C LEU A 71 2.47 -8.20 -0.55
N VAL A 72 3.33 -9.18 -0.82
CA VAL A 72 4.62 -8.97 -1.47
C VAL A 72 4.43 -8.53 -2.92
N ALA A 73 3.53 -9.17 -3.67
CA ALA A 73 3.18 -8.76 -5.03
C ALA A 73 2.65 -7.32 -5.05
N PHE A 74 1.77 -6.96 -4.12
CA PHE A 74 1.28 -5.59 -3.99
C PHE A 74 2.42 -4.61 -3.74
N ALA A 75 3.26 -4.84 -2.72
CA ALA A 75 4.32 -3.91 -2.36
C ALA A 75 5.38 -3.75 -3.46
N LYS A 76 5.78 -4.84 -4.12
CA LYS A 76 6.70 -4.80 -5.29
C LYS A 76 6.05 -4.12 -6.47
N GLY A 77 4.79 -4.44 -6.76
CA GLY A 77 4.00 -3.80 -7.81
C GLY A 77 3.83 -2.31 -7.58
N TYR A 78 3.63 -1.88 -6.34
CA TYR A 78 3.48 -0.48 -5.96
C TYR A 78 4.79 0.27 -6.18
N ALA A 79 5.92 -0.26 -5.73
CA ALA A 79 7.22 0.33 -5.98
C ALA A 79 7.54 0.39 -7.48
N ALA A 80 7.24 -0.68 -8.23
CA ALA A 80 7.39 -0.70 -9.68
C ALA A 80 6.52 0.36 -10.37
N ALA A 81 5.25 0.48 -10.00
CA ALA A 81 4.35 1.51 -10.51
C ALA A 81 4.89 2.91 -10.19
N ALA A 82 5.27 3.15 -8.93
CA ALA A 82 5.75 4.45 -8.45
C ALA A 82 7.02 4.94 -9.17
N THR A 83 7.87 4.00 -9.58
CA THR A 83 9.14 4.23 -10.31
C THR A 83 9.00 4.13 -11.83
N GLY A 84 7.82 3.80 -12.36
CA GLY A 84 7.57 3.65 -13.79
C GLY A 84 8.12 2.35 -14.41
N SER A 85 8.48 1.37 -13.59
CA SER A 85 8.95 0.05 -14.04
C SER A 85 7.82 -0.77 -14.69
N SER A 86 8.15 -1.51 -15.74
CA SER A 86 7.22 -2.44 -16.40
C SER A 86 6.88 -3.67 -15.55
N GLU A 87 7.65 -3.93 -14.48
CA GLU A 87 7.39 -5.02 -13.52
C GLU A 87 6.05 -4.89 -12.80
N VAL A 88 5.40 -3.72 -12.83
CA VAL A 88 4.04 -3.58 -12.29
C VAL A 88 3.06 -4.56 -12.93
N ALA A 89 3.21 -4.87 -14.23
CA ALA A 89 2.31 -5.75 -14.94
C ALA A 89 2.33 -7.20 -14.42
N SER A 90 3.52 -7.74 -14.10
CA SER A 90 3.63 -9.09 -13.55
C SER A 90 3.07 -9.18 -12.13
N ASN A 91 3.23 -8.13 -11.32
CA ASN A 91 2.67 -8.07 -9.98
C ASN A 91 1.13 -7.96 -9.97
N ILE A 92 0.56 -7.19 -10.91
CA ILE A 92 -0.91 -7.17 -11.11
C ILE A 92 -1.42 -8.56 -11.48
N SER A 93 -0.78 -9.25 -12.42
CA SER A 93 -1.15 -10.62 -12.81
C SER A 93 -1.09 -11.60 -11.63
N ALA A 94 -0.05 -11.49 -10.79
CA ALA A 94 0.08 -12.32 -9.59
C ALA A 94 -1.07 -12.09 -8.59
N LEU A 95 -1.46 -10.83 -8.35
CA LEU A 95 -2.64 -10.52 -7.50
C LEU A 95 -3.92 -11.12 -8.09
N GLN A 96 -4.14 -10.98 -9.39
CA GLN A 96 -5.31 -11.53 -10.07
C GLN A 96 -5.37 -13.07 -10.02
N GLU A 97 -4.22 -13.75 -10.09
CA GLU A 97 -4.18 -15.21 -9.97
C GLU A 97 -4.55 -15.67 -8.55
N VAL A 98 -4.02 -14.99 -7.52
CA VAL A 98 -4.36 -15.27 -6.13
C VAL A 98 -5.85 -15.01 -5.88
N GLU A 99 -6.37 -13.87 -6.34
CA GLU A 99 -7.78 -13.50 -6.21
C GLU A 99 -8.70 -14.58 -6.79
N LYS A 100 -8.49 -14.97 -8.06
CA LYS A 100 -9.28 -16.02 -8.73
C LYS A 100 -9.25 -17.35 -7.98
N GLY A 101 -8.08 -17.69 -7.40
CA GLY A 101 -7.90 -18.91 -6.62
C GLY A 101 -8.75 -18.96 -5.35
N ILE A 102 -9.13 -17.81 -4.79
CA ILE A 102 -9.86 -17.72 -3.51
C ILE A 102 -11.27 -17.10 -3.62
N ALA A 103 -11.65 -16.57 -4.79
CA ALA A 103 -12.91 -15.84 -5.01
C ALA A 103 -14.19 -16.63 -4.63
N ASN A 104 -14.20 -17.94 -4.89
CA ASN A 104 -15.33 -18.83 -4.63
C ASN A 104 -15.22 -19.59 -3.30
N SER A 105 -14.36 -19.12 -2.38
CA SER A 105 -14.17 -19.73 -1.07
C SER A 105 -14.79 -18.88 0.05
N GLU A 106 -14.72 -19.39 1.28
CA GLU A 106 -15.08 -18.62 2.49
C GLU A 106 -14.19 -17.37 2.67
N MET A 107 -13.07 -17.27 1.94
CA MET A 107 -12.15 -16.12 1.94
C MET A 107 -12.57 -15.00 0.98
N ARG A 108 -13.85 -14.89 0.62
CA ARG A 108 -14.36 -13.86 -0.30
C ARG A 108 -13.98 -12.43 0.10
N TYR A 109 -13.99 -12.13 1.40
CA TYR A 109 -13.56 -10.83 1.90
C TYR A 109 -12.10 -10.52 1.53
N ARG A 110 -11.21 -11.51 1.69
CA ARG A 110 -9.80 -11.40 1.30
C ARG A 110 -9.64 -11.28 -0.21
N ALA A 111 -10.39 -12.05 -1.00
CA ALA A 111 -10.38 -11.97 -2.47
C ALA A 111 -10.64 -10.53 -2.93
N LYS A 112 -11.62 -9.89 -2.30
CA LYS A 112 -11.97 -8.50 -2.56
C LYS A 112 -10.86 -7.51 -2.19
N GLN A 113 -10.15 -7.71 -1.08
CA GLN A 113 -8.99 -6.87 -0.72
C GLN A 113 -7.88 -6.98 -1.77
N ILE A 114 -7.65 -8.18 -2.32
CA ILE A 114 -6.65 -8.40 -3.37
C ILE A 114 -7.09 -7.78 -4.71
N GLU A 115 -8.40 -7.83 -5.03
CA GLU A 115 -8.95 -7.12 -6.18
C GLU A 115 -8.73 -5.59 -6.08
N ILE A 116 -9.00 -5.02 -4.89
CA ILE A 116 -8.74 -3.61 -4.60
C ILE A 116 -7.26 -3.28 -4.83
N GLN A 117 -6.35 -4.07 -4.28
CA GLN A 117 -4.91 -3.90 -4.46
C GLN A 117 -4.49 -3.93 -5.94
N GLY A 118 -5.09 -4.82 -6.74
CA GLY A 118 -4.85 -4.87 -8.19
C GLY A 118 -5.26 -3.56 -8.88
N LEU A 119 -6.46 -3.04 -8.56
CA LEU A 119 -6.95 -1.77 -9.09
C LEU A 119 -6.09 -0.59 -8.66
N GLU A 120 -5.58 -0.58 -7.43
CA GLU A 120 -4.65 0.45 -6.95
C GLU A 120 -3.34 0.47 -7.78
N LEU A 121 -2.76 -0.69 -8.08
CA LEU A 121 -1.57 -0.79 -8.92
C LEU A 121 -1.83 -0.31 -10.35
N GLU A 122 -2.97 -0.71 -10.94
CA GLU A 122 -3.39 -0.26 -12.27
C GLU A 122 -3.55 1.26 -12.33
N ALA A 123 -4.22 1.84 -11.32
CA ALA A 123 -4.45 3.28 -11.23
C ALA A 123 -3.14 4.06 -11.04
N LEU A 124 -2.27 3.60 -10.14
CA LEU A 124 -0.97 4.23 -9.91
C LEU A 124 -0.09 4.18 -11.17
N ALA A 125 -0.06 3.04 -11.86
CA ALA A 125 0.68 2.90 -13.11
C ALA A 125 0.12 3.81 -14.22
N ALA A 126 -1.21 3.95 -14.33
CA ALA A 126 -1.85 4.87 -15.27
C ALA A 126 -1.49 6.33 -14.94
N SER A 127 -1.61 6.73 -13.67
CA SER A 127 -1.25 8.07 -13.19
C SER A 127 0.21 8.41 -13.51
N LYS A 128 1.13 7.47 -13.28
CA LYS A 128 2.57 7.66 -13.57
C LYS A 128 2.89 7.77 -15.06
N LYS A 129 2.03 7.24 -15.94
CA LYS A 129 2.12 7.41 -17.40
C LYS A 129 1.45 8.70 -17.90
N GLY A 130 0.87 9.51 -16.99
CA GLY A 130 0.13 10.72 -17.32
C GLY A 130 -1.33 10.49 -17.71
N ASP A 131 -1.80 9.24 -17.68
CA ASP A 131 -3.19 8.88 -17.99
C ASP A 131 -4.08 9.08 -16.75
N SER A 132 -4.34 10.35 -16.44
CA SER A 132 -5.07 10.76 -15.24
C SER A 132 -6.53 10.29 -15.26
N GLU A 133 -7.18 10.31 -16.43
CA GLU A 133 -8.58 9.88 -16.57
C GLU A 133 -8.73 8.40 -16.22
N LYS A 134 -7.91 7.54 -16.82
CA LYS A 134 -7.91 6.11 -16.50
C LYS A 134 -7.58 5.85 -15.03
N ALA A 135 -6.61 6.57 -14.47
CA ALA A 135 -6.26 6.42 -13.06
C ALA A 135 -7.45 6.74 -12.14
N ILE A 136 -8.16 7.83 -12.42
CA ILE A 136 -9.33 8.26 -11.66
C ILE A 136 -10.49 7.25 -11.80
N GLU A 137 -10.78 6.79 -13.02
CA GLU A 137 -11.83 5.78 -13.24
C GLU A 137 -11.51 4.46 -12.55
N THR A 138 -10.25 4.06 -12.54
CA THR A 138 -9.80 2.83 -11.89
C THR A 138 -9.92 2.95 -10.37
N MET A 139 -9.51 4.09 -9.78
CA MET A 139 -9.70 4.30 -8.34
C MET A 139 -11.17 4.35 -7.92
N LYS A 140 -12.06 4.90 -8.75
CA LYS A 140 -13.51 4.86 -8.46
C LYS A 140 -14.03 3.43 -8.30
N LYS A 141 -13.49 2.47 -9.07
CA LYS A 141 -13.83 1.03 -8.91
C LYS A 141 -13.30 0.49 -7.59
N ALA A 142 -12.05 0.80 -7.24
CA ALA A 142 -11.44 0.38 -5.97
C ALA A 142 -12.25 0.88 -4.76
N ILE A 143 -12.64 2.16 -4.78
CA ILE A 143 -13.46 2.80 -3.74
C ILE A 143 -14.83 2.13 -3.65
N ALA A 144 -15.50 1.92 -4.79
CA ALA A 144 -16.81 1.26 -4.82
C ALA A 144 -16.76 -0.16 -4.24
N LEU A 145 -15.65 -0.89 -4.41
CA LEU A 145 -15.43 -2.17 -3.76
C LEU A 145 -15.20 -1.99 -2.26
N GLU A 146 -14.28 -1.12 -1.85
CA GLU A 146 -13.94 -0.93 -0.44
C GLU A 146 -15.16 -0.51 0.40
N GLU A 147 -15.98 0.41 -0.11
CA GLU A 147 -17.13 0.99 0.58
C GLU A 147 -18.33 0.04 0.75
N THR A 148 -18.30 -1.13 0.11
CA THR A 148 -19.26 -2.19 0.46
C THR A 148 -19.00 -2.79 1.84
N ASN A 149 -17.79 -2.59 2.38
CA ASN A 149 -17.40 -3.06 3.70
C ASN A 149 -17.56 -1.92 4.71
N SER A 150 -17.93 -2.28 5.94
CA SER A 150 -17.84 -1.33 7.06
C SER A 150 -16.40 -0.84 7.22
N PRO A 151 -16.20 0.37 7.77
CA PRO A 151 -14.87 0.81 8.19
C PRO A 151 -14.16 -0.26 9.04
N PRO A 152 -12.83 -0.41 8.94
CA PRO A 152 -12.09 -1.43 9.69
C PRO A 152 -12.32 -1.30 11.20
N SER A 153 -12.63 -2.41 11.88
CA SER A 153 -12.84 -2.45 13.35
C SER A 153 -11.59 -2.93 14.13
N GLY A 154 -10.45 -3.00 13.46
CA GLY A 154 -9.15 -3.43 13.98
C GLY A 154 -8.02 -2.94 13.08
N PRO A 155 -6.81 -3.51 13.17
CA PRO A 155 -5.73 -3.18 12.25
C PRO A 155 -6.21 -3.29 10.79
N PRO A 156 -5.99 -2.27 9.94
CA PRO A 156 -6.47 -2.28 8.57
C PRO A 156 -5.82 -3.44 7.79
N GLU A 157 -6.63 -4.16 7.01
CA GLU A 157 -6.11 -5.25 6.15
C GLU A 157 -5.39 -4.72 4.91
N LEU A 158 -5.86 -3.59 4.38
CA LEU A 158 -5.21 -2.89 3.27
C LEU A 158 -4.07 -2.04 3.81
N ILE A 159 -2.85 -2.36 3.38
CA ILE A 159 -1.66 -1.62 3.77
C ILE A 159 -1.60 -0.21 3.18
N LYS A 160 -2.29 0.00 2.05
CA LYS A 160 -2.56 1.29 1.43
C LYS A 160 -4.07 1.43 1.29
N PRO A 161 -4.71 2.43 1.90
CA PRO A 161 -6.14 2.63 1.76
C PRO A 161 -6.46 3.25 0.41
N PRO A 162 -7.50 2.76 -0.29
CA PRO A 162 -7.92 3.30 -1.57
C PRO A 162 -8.23 4.80 -1.53
N HIS A 163 -8.90 5.31 -0.48
CA HIS A 163 -9.14 6.76 -0.35
C HIS A 163 -7.84 7.57 -0.24
N GLU A 164 -6.82 7.04 0.43
CA GLU A 164 -5.51 7.69 0.55
C GLU A 164 -4.81 7.75 -0.80
N LEU A 165 -4.72 6.61 -1.51
CA LEU A 165 -4.11 6.59 -2.85
C LEU A 165 -4.91 7.44 -3.85
N PHE A 166 -6.24 7.43 -3.78
CA PHE A 166 -7.05 8.23 -4.68
C PHE A 166 -6.82 9.73 -4.45
N GLY A 167 -6.67 10.16 -3.20
CA GLY A 167 -6.24 11.51 -2.87
C GLY A 167 -4.91 11.89 -3.50
N GLU A 168 -3.91 11.00 -3.45
CA GLU A 168 -2.59 11.21 -4.08
C GLU A 168 -2.68 11.33 -5.61
N ILE A 169 -3.49 10.47 -6.25
CA ILE A 169 -3.70 10.49 -7.70
C ILE A 169 -4.44 11.76 -8.12
N LEU A 170 -5.48 12.16 -7.39
CA LEU A 170 -6.23 13.40 -7.64
C LEU A 170 -5.32 14.63 -7.51
N LEU A 171 -4.46 14.65 -6.49
CA LEU A 171 -3.50 15.73 -6.31
C LEU A 171 -2.50 15.80 -7.48
N THR A 172 -1.99 14.65 -7.93
CA THR A 172 -1.12 14.56 -9.11
C THR A 172 -1.81 15.07 -10.38
N ALA A 173 -3.12 14.83 -10.51
CA ALA A 173 -3.96 15.34 -11.59
C ALA A 173 -4.40 16.81 -11.42
N GLY A 174 -3.89 17.53 -10.42
CA GLY A 174 -4.23 18.93 -10.16
C GLY A 174 -5.62 19.16 -9.53
N ARG A 175 -6.30 18.09 -9.08
CA ARG A 175 -7.65 18.12 -8.52
C ARG A 175 -7.62 18.23 -6.99
N ALA A 176 -6.97 19.27 -6.48
CA ALA A 176 -6.69 19.46 -5.06
C ALA A 176 -7.95 19.43 -4.18
N ASP A 177 -9.05 20.06 -4.60
CA ASP A 177 -10.31 20.06 -3.85
C ASP A 177 -10.90 18.67 -3.64
N GLU A 178 -10.75 17.78 -4.63
CA GLU A 178 -11.24 16.41 -4.53
C GLU A 178 -10.27 15.54 -3.74
N ALA A 179 -8.97 15.80 -3.85
CA ALA A 179 -7.95 15.13 -3.05
C ALA A 179 -8.20 15.35 -1.55
N VAL A 180 -8.50 16.58 -1.12
CA VAL A 180 -8.84 16.88 0.29
C VAL A 180 -10.03 16.05 0.77
N LYS A 181 -11.07 15.88 -0.07
CA LYS A 181 -12.23 15.04 0.28
C LYS A 181 -11.85 13.58 0.47
N MET A 182 -11.00 13.03 -0.41
CA MET A 182 -10.56 11.64 -0.30
C MET A 182 -9.69 11.43 0.94
N PHE A 183 -8.76 12.33 1.24
CA PHE A 183 -7.98 12.24 2.49
C PHE A 183 -8.86 12.37 3.74
N ALA A 184 -9.90 13.21 3.71
CA ALA A 184 -10.85 13.30 4.81
C ALA A 184 -11.63 12.00 5.04
N VAL A 185 -12.03 11.29 3.97
CA VAL A 185 -12.64 9.97 4.10
C VAL A 185 -11.64 8.93 4.60
N SER A 186 -10.39 8.97 4.12
CA SER A 186 -9.34 8.09 4.65
C SER A 186 -9.13 8.30 6.15
N LEU A 187 -9.03 9.55 6.63
CA LEU A 187 -8.84 9.86 8.04
C LEU A 187 -10.05 9.55 8.93
N SER A 188 -11.26 9.51 8.36
CA SER A 188 -12.45 9.08 9.11
C SER A 188 -12.50 7.57 9.30
N ARG A 189 -11.99 6.81 8.32
CA ARG A 189 -11.88 5.34 8.36
C ARG A 189 -10.65 4.88 9.16
N GLU A 190 -9.55 5.61 9.04
CA GLU A 190 -8.26 5.37 9.70
C GLU A 190 -7.74 6.64 10.38
N PRO A 191 -8.23 6.95 11.60
CA PRO A 191 -7.78 8.12 12.34
C PRO A 191 -6.27 8.11 12.58
N ASN A 192 -5.65 9.29 12.53
CA ASN A 192 -4.21 9.50 12.73
C ASN A 192 -3.29 8.85 11.68
N ARG A 193 -3.81 8.45 10.51
CA ARG A 193 -2.99 7.94 9.42
C ARG A 193 -2.04 9.03 8.89
N ALA A 194 -0.75 8.84 9.13
CA ALA A 194 0.28 9.84 8.81
C ALA A 194 0.34 10.20 7.33
N ARG A 195 0.28 9.21 6.43
CA ARG A 195 0.29 9.44 4.97
C ARG A 195 -0.91 10.27 4.52
N SER A 196 -2.11 9.99 5.02
CA SER A 196 -3.29 10.82 4.76
C SER A 196 -3.18 12.24 5.31
N LEU A 197 -2.60 12.46 6.50
CA LEU A 197 -2.35 13.81 7.02
C LEU A 197 -1.38 14.60 6.15
N ILE A 198 -0.28 13.98 5.69
CA ILE A 198 0.66 14.58 4.73
C ILE A 198 -0.08 14.92 3.42
N GLY A 199 -0.87 13.99 2.91
CA GLY A 199 -1.69 14.18 1.72
C GLY A 199 -2.66 15.36 1.84
N THR A 200 -3.38 15.46 2.96
CA THR A 200 -4.25 16.60 3.29
C THR A 200 -3.47 17.89 3.27
N ALA A 201 -2.30 17.95 3.93
CA ALA A 201 -1.49 19.16 3.98
C ALA A 201 -1.04 19.62 2.59
N ARG A 202 -0.55 18.70 1.76
CA ARG A 202 -0.14 18.98 0.37
C ARG A 202 -1.33 19.44 -0.49
N ALA A 203 -2.48 18.80 -0.35
CA ALA A 203 -3.67 19.17 -1.10
C ALA A 203 -4.22 20.54 -0.69
N LEU A 204 -4.24 20.87 0.60
CA LEU A 204 -4.63 22.19 1.12
C LEU A 204 -3.67 23.27 0.63
N ALA A 205 -2.36 23.03 0.68
CA ALA A 205 -1.36 23.95 0.15
C ALA A 205 -1.56 24.20 -1.36
N ALA A 206 -1.83 23.14 -2.14
CA ALA A 206 -2.05 23.25 -3.58
C ALA A 206 -3.27 24.10 -3.97
N LYS A 207 -4.29 24.18 -3.11
CA LYS A 207 -5.45 25.07 -3.29
C LYS A 207 -5.33 26.42 -2.56
N GLY A 208 -4.15 26.76 -2.05
CA GLY A 208 -3.86 28.05 -1.41
C GLY A 208 -4.27 28.17 0.06
N ASP A 209 -4.68 27.09 0.72
CA ASP A 209 -4.99 27.08 2.15
C ASP A 209 -3.73 26.79 2.98
N ALA A 210 -2.88 27.80 3.12
CA ALA A 210 -1.63 27.70 3.86
C ALA A 210 -1.85 27.40 5.36
N LYS A 211 -2.94 27.92 5.94
CA LYS A 211 -3.26 27.70 7.35
C LYS A 211 -3.66 26.25 7.59
N GLY A 212 -4.61 25.73 6.81
CA GLY A 212 -5.02 24.33 6.91
C GLY A 212 -3.88 23.36 6.61
N ALA A 213 -3.01 23.69 5.66
CA ALA A 213 -1.79 22.91 5.40
C ALA A 213 -0.85 22.84 6.62
N SER A 214 -0.64 23.98 7.29
CA SER A 214 0.16 24.04 8.52
C SER A 214 -0.46 23.20 9.64
N GLU A 215 -1.78 23.30 9.85
CA GLU A 215 -2.50 22.53 10.87
C GLU A 215 -2.40 21.02 10.64
N ALA A 216 -2.60 20.55 9.41
CA ALA A 216 -2.47 19.14 9.05
C ALA A 216 -1.03 18.62 9.26
N TYR A 217 -0.01 19.43 8.91
CA TYR A 217 1.38 19.07 9.15
C TYR A 217 1.75 19.07 10.64
N ALA A 218 1.21 19.99 11.42
CA ALA A 218 1.41 20.00 12.86
C ALA A 218 0.83 18.72 13.50
N GLU A 219 -0.32 18.25 13.05
CA GLU A 219 -0.90 16.98 13.52
C GLU A 219 -0.02 15.78 13.14
N PHE A 220 0.41 15.70 11.87
CA PHE A 220 1.36 14.68 11.42
C PHE A 220 2.63 14.64 12.29
N MET A 221 3.21 15.80 12.61
CA MET A 221 4.41 15.88 13.44
C MET A 221 4.19 15.40 14.88
N LYS A 222 2.96 15.48 15.43
CA LYS A 222 2.64 14.88 16.73
C LYS A 222 2.67 13.36 16.65
N ILE A 223 2.06 12.79 15.60
CA ILE A 223 2.05 11.33 15.36
C ILE A 223 3.48 10.81 15.18
N TRP A 224 4.32 11.52 14.44
CA TRP A 224 5.72 11.16 14.19
C TRP A 224 6.72 11.87 15.10
N SER A 225 6.33 12.18 16.34
CA SER A 225 7.19 12.87 17.31
C SER A 225 8.45 12.10 17.73
N LYS A 226 8.47 10.77 17.50
CA LYS A 226 9.60 9.87 17.80
C LYS A 226 10.14 9.15 16.56
N ALA A 227 9.73 9.56 15.37
CA ALA A 227 10.26 8.97 14.14
C ALA A 227 11.73 9.34 13.93
N ASP A 228 12.42 8.59 13.07
CA ASP A 228 13.83 8.82 12.76
C ASP A 228 14.06 10.25 12.26
N SER A 229 15.18 10.85 12.68
CA SER A 229 15.58 12.17 12.20
C SER A 229 15.95 12.14 10.73
N GLY A 230 15.64 13.21 9.98
CA GLY A 230 16.04 13.35 8.58
C GLY A 230 15.06 12.74 7.56
N LEU A 231 13.89 12.26 7.98
CA LEU A 231 12.83 11.86 7.05
C LEU A 231 12.35 13.09 6.23
N PRO A 232 12.28 12.99 4.88
CA PRO A 232 11.90 14.12 4.02
C PRO A 232 10.56 14.77 4.40
N GLU A 233 9.56 13.96 4.77
CA GLU A 233 8.23 14.43 5.14
C GLU A 233 8.23 15.25 6.44
N LEU A 234 9.11 14.90 7.40
CA LEU A 234 9.27 15.68 8.62
C LEU A 234 9.94 17.03 8.36
N GLU A 235 10.91 17.10 7.44
CA GLU A 235 11.52 18.36 7.04
C GLU A 235 10.54 19.25 6.28
N GLU A 236 9.74 18.65 5.39
CA GLU A 236 8.65 19.34 4.68
C GLU A 236 7.64 19.95 5.67
N ALA A 237 7.19 19.15 6.65
CA ALA A 237 6.25 19.59 7.67
C ALA A 237 6.82 20.75 8.51
N ARG A 238 8.05 20.60 9.05
CA ARG A 238 8.73 21.65 9.84
C ARG A 238 8.83 22.96 9.08
N LYS A 239 9.22 22.89 7.81
CA LYS A 239 9.36 24.07 6.94
C LYS A 239 8.03 24.76 6.69
N THR A 240 6.95 23.99 6.56
CA THR A 240 5.61 24.54 6.30
C THR A 240 5.04 25.20 7.55
N VAL A 241 5.12 24.53 8.71
CA VAL A 241 4.64 25.07 9.99
C VAL A 241 5.36 26.37 10.34
N ARG A 242 6.70 26.40 10.25
CA ARG A 242 7.50 27.60 10.54
C ARG A 242 7.19 28.81 9.66
N ARG A 243 6.63 28.61 8.45
CA ARG A 243 6.27 29.70 7.53
C ARG A 243 4.88 30.27 7.82
N ALA A 244 4.06 29.56 8.58
CA ALA A 244 2.72 29.98 8.94
C ALA A 244 2.68 30.72 10.29
N ASP A 245 3.72 30.56 11.11
CA ASP A 245 4.01 31.35 12.32
C ASP A 245 4.57 32.74 11.98
#